data_AF-A0A2N1RGB6-F1
#
_entry.id   AF-A0A2N1RGB6-F1
#
_cell.length_a   1.000
_cell.length_b   1.000
_cell.length_c   1.000
_cell.angle_alpha   90.00
_cell.angle_beta   90.00
_cell.angle_gamma   90.00
#
_symmetry.space_group_name_H-M   'P 1'
#
loop_
_entity.id
_entity.type
_entity.pdbx_description
1 polymer ?
#
loop_
_entity_poly.entity_id
_entity_poly.type
_entity_poly.pdbx_seq_one_letter_code
_entity_poly.pdbx_strand_id
1 'polypeptide(L)'
;SDHGEMNGDYDRLYKYNFFQSSLMVPLIIRVPDCASTVSDELVEFIDIGPRILDLAGVPLSYPQCGGAEPNPFVFSEYEQETMVYDGRWKMVVNQQHQPYLLFDLRTDPHEQLNLAGGEEFRDKEQELLEEIRTFLVRTATISYTWEGENRA
;
A
#
# COMPACT_ATOMS: atom_id res chain seq x y z
N SER A 1 0.17 13.26 6.73
CA SER A 1 -0.90 13.44 5.75
C SER A 1 -1.76 12.18 5.76
N ASP A 2 -3.00 12.20 5.29
CA ASP A 2 -3.84 11.02 5.05
C ASP A 2 -3.72 10.51 3.60
N HIS A 3 -3.28 11.37 2.69
CA HIS A 3 -2.98 11.06 1.29
C HIS A 3 -2.02 12.10 0.69
N GLY A 4 -1.60 11.88 -0.56
CA GLY A 4 -0.86 12.85 -1.38
C GLY A 4 -1.78 13.72 -2.25
N GLU A 5 -1.21 14.47 -3.18
CA GLU A 5 -1.91 15.38 -4.09
C GLU A 5 -1.14 15.50 -5.40
N MET A 6 -1.81 15.34 -6.54
CA MET A 6 -1.19 15.46 -7.85
C MET A 6 -0.71 16.88 -8.14
N ASN A 7 -1.40 17.92 -7.68
CA ASN A 7 -0.97 19.32 -7.77
C ASN A 7 -0.46 19.77 -9.17
N GLY A 8 -1.01 19.22 -10.25
CA GLY A 8 -0.60 19.50 -11.63
C GLY A 8 0.27 18.41 -12.29
N ASP A 9 0.72 17.41 -11.55
CA ASP A 9 1.48 16.28 -12.09
C ASP A 9 0.66 15.53 -13.15
N TYR A 10 1.26 15.32 -14.33
CA TYR A 10 0.61 14.74 -15.51
C TYR A 10 -0.70 15.44 -15.90
N ASP A 11 -0.77 16.76 -15.71
CA ASP A 11 -1.97 17.59 -15.94
C ASP A 11 -3.18 17.16 -15.08
N ARG A 12 -2.93 16.57 -13.91
CA ARG A 12 -3.96 16.11 -12.98
C ARG A 12 -3.97 16.92 -11.69
N LEU A 13 -5.15 17.02 -11.10
CA LEU A 13 -5.39 17.52 -9.76
C LEU A 13 -6.04 16.41 -8.92
N TYR A 14 -6.03 16.57 -7.60
CA TYR A 14 -6.57 15.64 -6.62
C TYR A 14 -5.76 14.34 -6.49
N LYS A 15 -6.41 13.25 -6.09
CA LYS A 15 -5.76 12.03 -5.58
C LYS A 15 -6.49 10.73 -5.95
N TYR A 16 -7.38 10.79 -6.93
CA TYR A 16 -8.22 9.66 -7.36
C TYR A 16 -7.45 8.77 -8.35
N ASN A 17 -6.22 8.40 -7.99
CA ASN A 17 -5.30 7.60 -8.81
C ASN A 17 -4.19 7.00 -7.94
N PHE A 18 -3.37 6.13 -8.54
CA PHE A 18 -2.30 5.39 -7.86
C PHE A 18 -0.89 5.89 -8.17
N PHE A 19 -0.72 7.11 -8.68
CA PHE A 19 0.61 7.69 -8.91
C PHE A 19 1.26 8.07 -7.57
N GLN A 20 2.58 8.09 -7.51
CA GLN A 20 3.34 8.37 -6.28
C GLN A 20 2.87 9.68 -5.63
N SER A 21 2.61 10.72 -6.41
CA SER A 21 2.16 12.01 -5.87
C SER A 21 0.84 11.92 -5.11
N SER A 22 -0.06 10.99 -5.45
CA SER A 22 -1.31 10.73 -4.71
C SER A 22 -1.14 9.81 -3.50
N LEU A 23 -0.14 8.92 -3.53
CA LEU A 23 0.00 7.83 -2.55
C LEU A 23 1.07 8.08 -1.50
N MET A 24 2.21 8.65 -1.90
CA MET A 24 3.38 8.80 -1.06
C MET A 24 3.24 10.03 -0.17
N VAL A 25 3.34 9.80 1.14
CA VAL A 25 3.13 10.82 2.17
C VAL A 25 4.27 10.81 3.17
N PRO A 26 4.60 11.98 3.77
CA PRO A 26 5.62 12.02 4.80
C PRO A 26 5.13 11.35 6.09
N LEU A 27 5.99 10.50 6.66
CA LEU A 27 5.84 9.90 8.00
C LEU A 27 7.08 10.21 8.83
N ILE A 28 6.89 10.86 9.98
CA ILE A 28 7.95 11.16 10.94
C ILE A 28 7.48 10.68 12.32
N ILE A 29 8.22 9.76 12.91
CA ILE A 29 7.93 9.21 14.24
C ILE A 29 9.08 9.62 15.17
N ARG A 30 8.74 10.18 16.32
CA ARG A 30 9.69 10.50 17.38
C ARG A 30 9.45 9.59 18.57
N VAL A 31 10.40 8.72 18.86
CA VAL A 31 10.43 7.88 20.06
C VAL A 31 11.49 8.44 21.02
N PRO A 32 11.17 8.69 22.30
CA PRO A 32 12.17 9.10 23.30
C PRO A 32 13.32 8.09 23.38
N ASP A 33 14.53 8.58 23.65
CA ASP A 33 15.74 7.76 23.86
C ASP A 33 16.15 6.87 22.67
N CYS A 34 15.53 7.05 21.49
CA CYS A 34 15.96 6.45 20.23
C CYS A 34 16.86 7.40 19.44
N ALA A 35 17.87 6.84 18.78
CA ALA A 35 18.68 7.58 17.82
C ALA A 35 17.84 8.00 16.60
N SER A 36 18.14 9.17 16.04
CA SER A 36 17.57 9.60 14.77
C SER A 36 18.08 8.69 13.64
N THR A 37 17.17 8.19 12.81
CA THR A 37 17.50 7.42 11.61
C THR A 37 16.54 7.76 10.48
N VAL A 38 16.92 7.40 9.26
CA VAL A 38 16.06 7.35 8.08
C VAL A 38 15.89 5.88 7.73
N SER A 39 14.67 5.48 7.37
CA SER A 39 14.37 4.11 6.92
C SER A 39 13.71 4.17 5.56
N ASP A 40 14.17 3.33 4.64
CA ASP A 40 13.59 3.11 3.32
C ASP A 40 12.69 1.86 3.29
N GLU A 41 12.41 1.26 4.46
CA GLU A 41 11.47 0.15 4.59
C GLU A 41 10.06 0.59 4.19
N LEU A 42 9.33 -0.33 3.56
CA LEU A 42 7.96 -0.05 3.15
C LEU A 42 7.01 -0.11 4.34
N VAL A 43 6.19 0.93 4.47
CA VAL A 43 5.22 1.10 5.56
C VAL A 43 3.89 1.56 5.00
N GLU A 44 2.79 1.02 5.52
CA GLU A 44 1.42 1.41 5.20
C GLU A 44 0.78 2.15 6.37
N PHE A 45 -0.30 2.89 6.12
CA PHE A 45 -1.05 3.56 7.20
C PHE A 45 -1.59 2.58 8.24
N ILE A 46 -1.96 1.37 7.80
CA ILE A 46 -2.50 0.33 8.68
C ILE A 46 -1.47 -0.18 9.70
N ASP A 47 -0.17 0.00 9.46
CA ASP A 47 0.88 -0.40 10.40
C ASP A 47 1.02 0.56 11.59
N ILE A 48 0.58 1.81 11.44
CA ILE A 48 0.75 2.86 12.46
C ILE A 48 0.00 2.50 13.75
N GLY A 49 -1.24 2.01 13.63
CA GLY A 49 -2.09 1.65 14.77
C GLY A 49 -1.46 0.57 15.65
N PRO A 50 -1.17 -0.62 15.11
CA PRO A 50 -0.48 -1.69 15.82
C PRO A 50 0.86 -1.23 16.42
N ARG A 51 1.64 -0.42 15.69
CA ARG A 51 2.95 0.05 16.17
C ARG A 51 2.86 0.99 17.36
N ILE A 52 1.85 1.87 17.40
CA ILE A 52 1.61 2.75 18.57
C ILE A 52 1.24 1.91 19.80
N LEU A 53 0.40 0.89 19.65
CA LEU A 53 0.01 0.02 20.76
C LEU A 53 1.18 -0.79 21.30
N ASP A 54 2.01 -1.33 20.41
CA ASP A 54 3.25 -2.03 20.77
C ASP A 54 4.22 -1.11 21.56
N LEU A 55 4.44 0.12 21.09
CA LEU A 55 5.25 1.11 21.81
C LEU A 55 4.66 1.50 23.17
N ALA A 56 3.33 1.48 23.31
CA ALA A 56 2.66 1.76 24.57
C ALA A 56 2.62 0.55 25.52
N GLY A 57 3.06 -0.64 25.08
CA GLY A 57 2.94 -1.88 25.85
C GLY A 57 1.49 -2.33 26.04
N VAL A 58 0.59 -1.96 25.12
CA VAL A 58 -0.84 -2.30 25.17
C VAL A 58 -1.11 -3.42 24.16
N PRO A 59 -1.75 -4.53 24.57
CA PRO A 59 -2.09 -5.60 23.64
C PRO A 59 -3.11 -5.15 22.61
N LEU A 60 -3.00 -5.70 21.39
CA LEU A 60 -3.99 -5.51 20.34
C LEU A 60 -5.30 -6.22 20.73
N SER A 61 -6.36 -5.46 21.00
CA SER A 61 -7.64 -6.01 21.48
C SER A 61 -8.60 -6.45 20.37
N TYR A 62 -8.30 -6.15 19.11
CA TYR A 62 -9.14 -6.49 17.95
C TYR A 62 -8.27 -6.78 16.73
N PRO A 63 -8.72 -7.64 15.79
CA PRO A 63 -8.00 -7.87 14.54
C PRO A 63 -7.79 -6.57 13.78
N GLN A 64 -6.54 -6.27 13.44
CA GLN A 64 -6.17 -5.17 12.54
C GLN A 64 -5.37 -5.73 11.37
N CYS A 65 -5.52 -5.10 10.21
CA CYS A 65 -4.54 -5.26 9.13
C CYS A 65 -3.24 -4.53 9.53
N GLY A 66 -2.09 -5.04 9.10
CA GLY A 66 -0.78 -4.47 9.43
C GLY A 66 -0.09 -5.17 10.61
N GLY A 67 1.20 -4.92 10.77
CA GLY A 67 2.03 -5.64 11.75
C GLY A 67 3.34 -4.93 12.10
N ALA A 68 4.10 -5.53 13.03
CA ALA A 68 5.41 -5.02 13.44
C ALA A 68 6.56 -5.49 12.53
N GLU A 69 6.28 -6.44 11.64
CA GLU A 69 7.27 -6.99 10.70
C GLU A 69 7.38 -6.12 9.44
N PRO A 70 8.57 -6.00 8.83
CA PRO A 70 8.74 -5.26 7.59
C PRO A 70 7.88 -5.82 6.46
N ASN A 71 7.24 -4.93 5.70
CA ASN A 71 6.42 -5.32 4.56
C ASN A 71 7.29 -5.51 3.30
N PRO A 72 7.27 -6.69 2.65
CA PRO A 72 7.90 -6.87 1.35
C PRO A 72 7.09 -6.20 0.22
N PHE A 73 5.79 -5.96 0.45
CA PHE A 73 4.86 -5.34 -0.48
C PHE A 73 3.91 -4.41 0.28
N VAL A 74 3.55 -3.30 -0.35
CA VAL A 74 2.50 -2.38 0.14
C VAL A 74 1.37 -2.27 -0.87
N PHE A 75 0.17 -2.00 -0.37
CA PHE A 75 -1.05 -2.05 -1.15
C PHE A 75 -1.84 -0.74 -1.02
N SER A 76 -2.66 -0.46 -2.02
CA SER A 76 -3.64 0.62 -1.94
C SER A 76 -4.86 0.23 -2.73
N GLU A 77 -6.04 0.55 -2.21
CA GLU A 77 -7.32 0.23 -2.84
C GLU A 77 -8.12 1.52 -3.09
N TYR A 78 -8.70 1.62 -4.27
CA TYR A 78 -9.60 2.72 -4.65
C TYR A 78 -10.60 2.22 -5.69
N GLU A 79 -11.90 2.40 -5.48
CA GLU A 79 -12.97 1.96 -6.40
C GLU A 79 -12.85 0.51 -6.91
N GLN A 80 -12.51 -0.44 -6.01
CA GLN A 80 -12.28 -1.87 -6.30
C GLN A 80 -11.07 -2.16 -7.22
N GLU A 81 -10.25 -1.15 -7.48
CA GLU A 81 -8.93 -1.32 -8.05
C GLU A 81 -7.91 -1.50 -6.94
N THR A 82 -6.84 -2.23 -7.23
CA THR A 82 -5.80 -2.53 -6.25
C THR A 82 -4.43 -2.25 -6.86
N MET A 83 -3.62 -1.52 -6.12
CA MET A 83 -2.21 -1.28 -6.40
C MET A 83 -1.36 -2.15 -5.47
N VAL A 84 -0.25 -2.67 -6.00
CA VAL A 84 0.83 -3.31 -5.24
C VAL A 84 2.17 -2.69 -5.59
N TYR A 85 3.04 -2.50 -4.60
CA TYR A 85 4.39 -1.99 -4.77
C TYR A 85 5.40 -2.76 -3.90
N ASP A 86 6.53 -3.17 -4.48
CA ASP A 86 7.56 -4.00 -3.82
C ASP A 86 8.85 -3.23 -3.45
N GLY A 87 8.83 -1.89 -3.52
CA GLY A 87 10.03 -1.06 -3.37
C GLY A 87 10.73 -0.74 -4.70
N ARG A 88 10.38 -1.42 -5.79
CA ARG A 88 10.85 -1.10 -7.14
C ARG A 88 9.72 -1.10 -8.16
N TRP A 89 8.96 -2.18 -8.24
CA TRP A 89 7.91 -2.40 -9.20
C TRP A 89 6.57 -2.05 -8.60
N LYS A 90 5.79 -1.25 -9.35
CA LYS A 90 4.43 -0.91 -9.00
C LYS A 90 3.48 -1.41 -10.07
N MET A 91 2.44 -2.11 -9.67
CA MET A 91 1.39 -2.60 -10.57
C MET A 91 0.01 -2.18 -10.07
N VAL A 92 -0.90 -1.90 -10.99
CA VAL A 92 -2.31 -1.62 -10.68
C VAL A 92 -3.20 -2.54 -11.52
N VAL A 93 -4.19 -3.14 -10.85
CA VAL A 93 -5.23 -3.95 -11.48
C VAL A 93 -6.59 -3.27 -11.39
N ASN A 94 -7.40 -3.43 -12.42
CA ASN A 94 -8.77 -2.93 -12.44
C ASN A 94 -9.71 -3.84 -11.61
N GLN A 95 -11.00 -3.51 -11.63
CA GLN A 95 -12.06 -4.27 -10.94
C GLN A 95 -12.21 -5.73 -11.41
N GLN A 96 -11.69 -6.07 -12.59
CA GLN A 96 -11.65 -7.44 -13.12
C GLN A 96 -10.31 -8.13 -12.82
N HIS A 97 -9.48 -7.54 -11.96
CA HIS A 97 -8.13 -8.00 -11.62
C HIS A 97 -7.20 -8.11 -12.84
N GLN A 98 -7.44 -7.29 -13.87
CA GLN A 98 -6.58 -7.22 -15.03
C GLN A 98 -5.55 -6.10 -14.83
N PRO A 99 -4.24 -6.39 -14.98
CA PRO A 99 -3.21 -5.35 -14.87
C PRO A 99 -3.37 -4.35 -16.01
N TYR A 100 -3.36 -3.07 -15.67
CA TYR A 100 -3.45 -1.99 -16.65
C TYR A 100 -2.36 -0.92 -16.48
N LEU A 101 -1.68 -0.89 -15.33
CA LEU A 101 -0.44 -0.13 -15.11
C LEU A 101 0.63 -1.04 -14.53
N LEU A 102 1.85 -0.92 -15.06
CA LEU A 102 3.07 -1.51 -14.50
C LEU A 102 4.23 -0.53 -14.70
N PHE A 103 4.96 -0.23 -13.64
CA PHE A 103 6.10 0.68 -13.66
C PHE A 103 7.30 0.07 -12.93
N ASP A 104 8.51 0.23 -13.49
CA ASP A 104 9.78 0.03 -12.78
C ASP A 104 10.25 1.38 -12.22
N LEU A 105 9.92 1.68 -10.97
CA LEU A 105 10.21 2.98 -10.36
C LEU A 105 11.71 3.23 -10.14
N ARG A 106 12.55 2.21 -10.30
CA ARG A 106 14.01 2.41 -10.28
C ARG A 106 14.52 3.03 -11.57
N THR A 107 13.96 2.65 -12.71
CA THR A 107 14.35 3.21 -14.03
C THR A 107 13.43 4.32 -14.50
N ASP A 108 12.20 4.35 -14.00
CA ASP A 108 11.16 5.31 -14.31
C ASP A 108 10.51 5.85 -13.02
N PRO A 109 11.24 6.66 -12.23
CA PRO A 109 10.75 7.20 -10.95
C PRO A 109 9.55 8.16 -11.12
N HIS A 110 9.26 8.58 -12.35
CA HIS A 110 8.15 9.45 -12.69
C HIS A 110 7.04 8.71 -13.46
N GLU A 111 7.02 7.37 -13.45
CA GLU A 111 5.85 6.61 -13.94
C GLU A 111 5.33 7.02 -15.33
N GLN A 112 6.26 7.36 -16.23
CA GLN A 112 5.94 7.86 -17.57
C GLN A 112 5.72 6.72 -18.56
N LEU A 113 6.37 5.57 -18.33
CA LEU A 113 6.34 4.43 -19.23
C LEU A 113 5.55 3.27 -18.61
N ASN A 114 4.31 3.13 -19.04
CA ASN A 114 3.51 1.97 -18.68
C ASN A 114 4.02 0.72 -19.42
N LEU A 115 4.43 -0.28 -18.66
CA LEU A 115 4.96 -1.56 -19.13
C LEU A 115 3.91 -2.68 -19.17
N ALA A 116 2.67 -2.39 -18.77
CA ALA A 116 1.62 -3.39 -18.67
C ALA A 116 1.29 -4.01 -20.03
N GLY A 117 1.09 -5.34 -20.06
CA GLY A 117 0.81 -6.13 -21.24
C GLY A 117 2.02 -6.41 -22.14
N GLY A 118 3.22 -5.97 -21.76
CA GLY A 118 4.47 -6.28 -22.47
C GLY A 118 4.90 -7.73 -22.25
N GLU A 119 5.26 -8.45 -23.33
CA GLU A 119 5.73 -9.84 -23.22
C GLU A 119 6.98 -9.98 -22.34
N GLU A 120 7.86 -8.97 -22.35
CA GLU A 120 9.09 -8.93 -21.55
C GLU A 120 8.83 -8.91 -20.04
N PHE A 121 7.72 -8.32 -19.59
CA PHE A 121 7.41 -8.13 -18.17
C PHE A 121 6.37 -9.08 -17.63
N ARG A 122 5.95 -10.06 -18.44
CA ARG A 122 4.88 -11.00 -18.11
C ARG A 122 5.13 -11.76 -16.81
N ASP A 123 6.37 -12.20 -16.58
CA ASP A 123 6.72 -12.93 -15.37
C ASP A 123 6.57 -12.04 -14.12
N LYS A 124 6.94 -10.75 -14.22
CA LYS A 124 6.80 -9.80 -13.13
C LYS A 124 5.35 -9.42 -12.88
N GLU A 125 4.54 -9.28 -13.92
CA GLU A 125 3.09 -9.10 -13.77
C GLU A 125 2.46 -10.28 -13.02
N GLN A 126 2.81 -11.52 -13.39
CA GLN A 126 2.25 -12.70 -12.73
C GLN A 126 2.67 -12.79 -11.26
N GLU A 127 3.93 -12.47 -10.95
CA GLU A 127 4.42 -12.40 -9.57
C GLU A 127 3.58 -11.41 -8.74
N LEU A 128 3.47 -10.16 -9.19
CA LEU A 128 2.73 -9.13 -8.46
C LEU A 128 1.22 -9.39 -8.41
N LEU A 129 0.67 -10.06 -9.43
CA LEU A 129 -0.74 -10.43 -9.46
C LEU A 129 -1.05 -11.49 -8.41
N GLU A 130 -0.13 -12.43 -8.19
CA GLU A 130 -0.28 -13.44 -7.13
C GLU A 130 -0.21 -12.81 -5.73
N GLU A 131 0.62 -11.78 -5.55
CA GLU A 131 0.66 -11.02 -4.30
C GLU A 131 -0.64 -10.26 -4.05
N ILE A 132 -1.23 -9.63 -5.07
CA ILE A 132 -2.57 -9.01 -4.95
C ILE A 132 -3.62 -10.05 -4.57
N ARG A 133 -3.62 -11.23 -5.20
CA ARG A 133 -4.57 -12.31 -4.84
C ARG A 133 -4.41 -12.73 -3.39
N THR A 134 -3.17 -12.95 -2.95
CA THR A 134 -2.86 -13.33 -1.58
C THR A 134 -3.34 -12.25 -0.59
N PHE A 135 -3.09 -10.98 -0.90
CA PHE A 135 -3.57 -9.84 -0.13
C PHE A 135 -5.10 -9.84 -0.01
N LEU A 136 -5.83 -9.96 -1.12
CA LEU A 136 -7.30 -9.90 -1.14
C LEU A 136 -7.93 -11.06 -0.36
N VAL A 137 -7.36 -12.27 -0.43
CA VAL A 137 -7.81 -13.42 0.37
C VAL A 137 -7.61 -13.17 1.87
N ARG A 138 -6.44 -12.62 2.24
CA ARG A 138 -6.11 -12.29 3.63
C ARG A 138 -7.08 -11.25 4.21
N THR A 139 -7.36 -10.19 3.47
CA THR A 139 -8.19 -9.07 3.96
C THR A 139 -9.68 -9.40 3.96
N ALA A 140 -10.18 -10.17 2.98
CA ALA A 140 -11.57 -10.64 2.96
C ALA A 140 -11.96 -11.46 4.20
N THR A 141 -10.97 -12.13 4.81
CA THR A 141 -11.18 -12.96 6.01
C THR A 141 -11.43 -12.11 7.27
N ILE A 142 -10.92 -10.88 7.33
CA ILE A 142 -11.07 -9.99 8.50
C ILE A 142 -12.47 -9.34 8.52
N SER A 143 -13.06 -9.09 7.35
CA SER A 143 -14.34 -8.38 7.18
C SER A 143 -15.58 -9.10 7.69
N TYR A 144 -15.49 -10.37 8.12
CA TYR A 144 -16.63 -11.19 8.53
C TYR A 144 -16.84 -11.35 10.04
N THR A 145 -16.02 -10.72 10.88
CA THR A 145 -16.11 -10.89 12.36
C THR A 145 -16.69 -9.70 13.13
N TRP A 146 -17.31 -8.74 12.44
CA TRP A 146 -18.06 -7.66 13.11
C TRP A 146 -19.49 -8.10 13.43
N GLU A 147 -19.63 -9.00 14.43
CA GLU A 147 -20.91 -9.15 15.14
C GLU A 147 -21.08 -7.92 16.03
N GLY A 148 -21.82 -6.94 15.53
CA GLY A 148 -22.22 -5.80 16.34
C GLY A 148 -22.91 -6.29 17.60
N GLU A 149 -22.23 -6.20 18.74
CA GLU A 149 -22.88 -6.19 20.04
C GLU A 149 -23.81 -4.97 20.06
N ASN A 150 -25.06 -5.25 19.73
CA ASN A 150 -26.21 -4.44 20.09
C ASN A 150 -26.24 -4.37 21.62
N ARG A 151 -25.51 -3.41 22.20
CA ARG A 151 -25.55 -3.11 23.62
C ARG A 151 -25.89 -1.63 23.82
N ALA A 152 -27.13 -1.47 24.30
CA ALA A 152 -27.86 -0.30 24.79
C ALA A 152 -28.49 0.63 23.74
#